data_AF-A0ABD1CKW4-F1
#
_entry.id   AF-A0ABD1CKW4-F1
#
_cell.length_a   1.000
_cell.length_b   1.000
_cell.length_c   1.000
_cell.angle_alpha   90.00
_cell.angle_beta   90.00
_cell.angle_gamma   90.00
#
_symmetry.space_group_name_H-M   'P 1'
#
loop_
_entity.id
_entity.type
_entity.pdbx_description
1 polymer ?
#
loop_
_entity_poly.entity_id
_entity_poly.type
_entity_poly.pdbx_seq_one_letter_code
_entity_poly.pdbx_strand_id
1 'polypeptide(L)' 'SVIHGRARPGYLLFTELVSTGTNYLRTISEIEPEWVGEVVPHCTFLDRITCGGNRGSSSCYSEAAQGGRTA' A
#
# COMPACT_ATOMS: atom_id res chain seq x y z
N SER A 1 14.28 -15.36 2.61
CA SER A 1 14.16 -14.07 1.91
C SER A 1 15.23 -13.15 2.43
N VAL A 2 15.99 -12.47 1.56
CA VAL A 2 17.18 -11.70 1.93
C VAL A 2 16.92 -10.23 1.63
N ILE A 3 16.06 -9.58 2.42
CA ILE A 3 15.95 -8.12 2.45
C ILE A 3 16.90 -7.64 3.55
N HIS A 4 18.19 -7.56 3.24
CA HIS A 4 19.22 -7.14 4.20
C HIS A 4 19.87 -5.84 3.73
N GLY A 5 19.84 -4.84 4.61
CA GLY A 5 20.84 -3.77 4.75
C GLY A 5 20.97 -2.71 3.64
N ARG A 6 20.75 -3.04 2.35
CA ARG A 6 20.89 -2.08 1.24
C ARG A 6 19.57 -1.54 0.70
N ALA A 7 18.51 -2.33 0.72
CA ALA A 7 17.17 -1.91 0.34
C ALA A 7 16.30 -1.90 1.60
N ARG A 8 15.80 -0.72 1.98
CA ARG A 8 14.77 -0.56 3.01
C ARG A 8 13.47 -0.19 2.28
N PRO A 9 12.74 -1.18 1.76
CA PRO A 9 11.55 -0.93 0.97
C PRO A 9 10.51 -0.17 1.80
N GLY A 10 9.78 0.73 1.14
CA GLY A 10 8.73 1.52 1.80
C GLY A 10 7.55 0.66 2.24
N TYR A 11 7.17 -0.32 1.41
CA TYR A 11 6.06 -1.23 1.64
C TYR A 11 6.43 -2.67 1.32
N LEU A 12 5.89 -3.59 2.12
CA LEU A 12 6.10 -5.02 2.02
C LEU A 12 4.77 -5.75 2.11
N LEU A 13 4.58 -6.71 1.21
CA LEU A 13 3.58 -7.75 1.35
C LEU A 13 4.22 -8.95 2.05
N PHE A 14 3.53 -9.55 3.01
CA PHE A 14 3.96 -10.76 3.70
C PHE A 14 2.78 -11.71 3.86
N THR A 15 3.05 -13.01 3.96
CA THR A 15 1.97 -14.02 4.12
C THR A 15 1.81 -14.49 5.55
N GLU A 16 2.85 -14.43 6.37
CA GLU A 16 2.85 -14.97 7.73
C GLU A 16 3.67 -14.09 8.68
N LEU A 17 3.13 -13.85 9.88
CA LEU A 17 3.81 -13.23 11.00
C LEU A 17 4.10 -14.32 12.05
N VAL A 18 5.37 -14.63 12.26
CA VAL A 18 5.82 -15.68 13.19
C VAL A 18 6.38 -15.04 14.45
N SER A 19 5.86 -15.45 15.61
CA SER A 19 6.31 -14.96 16.91
C SER A 19 7.02 -16.06 17.69
N THR A 20 8.36 -15.99 17.74
CA THR A 20 9.22 -16.96 18.45
C THR A 20 10.22 -16.24 19.36
N GLY A 21 9.76 -15.20 20.06
CA GLY A 21 10.57 -14.31 20.90
C GLY A 21 10.85 -12.94 20.25
N THR A 22 11.02 -12.93 18.93
CA THR A 22 10.98 -11.73 18.09
C THR A 22 9.97 -11.98 16.98
N ASN A 23 9.30 -10.92 16.51
CA ASN A 23 8.38 -11.02 15.40
C ASN A 23 9.15 -11.05 14.07
N TYR A 24 8.89 -12.09 13.28
CA TYR A 24 9.48 -12.25 11.94
C TYR A 24 8.37 -12.30 10.89
N LEU A 25 8.58 -11.59 9.79
CA LEU A 25 7.75 -11.71 8.60
C LEU A 25 8.32 -12.81 7.69
N ARG A 26 7.46 -13.69 7.19
CA ARG A 26 7.83 -14.73 6.21
C ARG A 26 7.16 -14.46 4.86
N THR A 27 7.82 -14.97 3.81
CA THR A 27 7.40 -14.83 2.41
C THR A 27 7.09 -13.38 2.06
N ILE A 28 8.14 -12.57 2.08
CA ILE A 28 8.04 -11.12 1.87
C ILE A 28 8.36 -10.72 0.43
N SER A 29 7.60 -9.75 -0.08
CA SER A 29 7.76 -9.13 -1.40
C SER A 29 7.63 -7.61 -1.28
N GLU A 30 8.49 -6.87 -1.96
CA GLU A 30 8.34 -5.42 -2.12
C GLU A 30 7.18 -5.13 -3.08
N ILE A 31 6.38 -4.11 -2.73
CA ILE A 31 5.23 -3.69 -3.53
C ILE A 31 5.13 -2.17 -3.57
N GLU A 32 4.52 -1.66 -4.63
CA GLU A 32 4.08 -0.27 -4.71
C GLU A 32 2.62 -0.16 -4.24
N PRO A 33 2.24 0.90 -3.49
CA PRO A 33 0.87 1.06 -2.98
C PRO A 33 -0.21 1.10 -4.07
N GLU A 34 0.12 1.60 -5.27
CA GLU A 34 -0.80 1.69 -6.41
C GLU A 34 -1.33 0.32 -6.84
N TRP A 35 -0.50 -0.73 -6.78
CA TRP A 35 -0.91 -2.10 -7.13
C TRP A 35 -2.00 -2.62 -6.19
N VAL A 36 -2.04 -2.15 -4.94
CA VAL A 36 -3.10 -2.52 -4.00
C VAL A 36 -4.45 -1.97 -4.47
N GLY A 37 -4.47 -0.75 -5.03
CA GLY A 37 -5.68 -0.16 -5.59
C GLY A 37 -6.17 -0.88 -6.84
N GLU A 38 -5.27 -1.37 -7.67
CA GLU A 38 -5.59 -2.15 -8.87
C GLU A 38 -6.18 -3.54 -8.54
N VAL A 39 -5.57 -4.23 -7.57
CA VAL A 39 -5.95 -5.61 -7.23
C VAL A 39 -7.09 -5.66 -6.21
N VAL A 40 -7.16 -4.69 -5.30
CA VAL A 40 -8.15 -4.63 -4.21
C VAL A 40 -8.80 -3.23 -4.20
N PRO A 41 -9.69 -2.94 -5.17
CA PRO A 41 -10.26 -1.59 -5.35
C PRO A 41 -11.13 -1.11 -4.18
N HIS A 42 -11.58 -2.03 -3.31
CA HIS A 42 -12.40 -1.72 -2.13
C HIS A 42 -11.61 -1.84 -0.82
N CYS A 43 -10.28 -1.72 -0.89
CA CYS A 43 -9.42 -1.72 0.28
C CYS A 43 -9.67 -0.49 1.15
N THR A 44 -10.32 -0.67 2.30
CA THR A 44 -10.75 0.42 3.21
C THR A 44 -9.62 1.21 3.85
N PHE A 45 -8.37 0.74 3.72
CA PHE A 45 -7.18 1.36 4.29
C PHE A 45 -6.21 1.86 3.22
N LEU A 46 -6.59 1.85 1.93
CA LEU A 46 -5.73 2.26 0.82
C LEU A 46 -5.20 3.70 1.01
N ASP A 47 -6.05 4.63 1.46
CA ASP A 47 -5.67 6.03 1.72
C ASP A 47 -4.52 6.17 2.73
N ARG A 48 -4.38 5.20 3.65
CA ARG A 48 -3.31 5.23 4.66
C ARG A 48 -1.94 4.93 4.06
N ILE A 49 -1.89 4.22 2.93
CA ILE A 49 -0.64 3.80 2.28
C ILE A 49 -0.35 4.60 1.00
N THR A 50 -1.34 5.29 0.42
CA THR A 50 -1.18 6.14 -0.77
C THR A 50 -0.99 7.62 -0.44
N CYS A 51 -1.52 8.14 0.68
CA CYS A 51 -1.47 9.57 1.00
C CYS A 51 -0.33 9.99 1.96
N GLY A 52 0.42 9.05 2.54
CA GLY A 52 1.33 9.32 3.67
C GLY A 52 2.84 9.29 3.41
N GLY A 53 3.29 9.05 2.17
CA GLY A 53 4.69 8.69 1.86
C GLY A 53 5.55 9.75 1.16
N ASN A 54 5.76 10.92 1.77
CA ASN A 54 6.84 11.90 1.51
C ASN A 54 6.96 12.58 0.12
N ARG A 55 6.70 13.90 0.11
CA ARG A 55 7.31 14.95 -0.75
C ARG A 55 7.36 14.69 -2.27
N GLY A 56 6.29 15.06 -2.95
CA GLY A 56 6.33 15.40 -4.37
C GLY A 56 5.80 14.31 -5.29
N SER A 57 4.49 14.09 -5.26
CA SER A 57 3.75 13.78 -6.48
C SER A 57 2.29 14.17 -6.26
N SER A 58 1.91 15.22 -6.97
CA SER A 58 0.54 15.65 -7.13
C SER A 58 -0.26 14.55 -7.81
N SER A 59 -1.40 14.22 -7.20
CA SER A 59 -2.68 13.93 -7.85
C SER A 59 -3.39 12.85 -7.05
N CYS A 60 -3.95 13.26 -5.92
CA CYS A 60 -5.12 12.59 -5.40
C CYS A 60 -6.16 12.56 -6.52
N TYR A 61 -6.48 11.35 -6.97
CA TYR A 61 -7.60 11.05 -7.86
C TYR A 61 -8.79 11.94 -7.48
N SER A 62 -9.05 12.96 -8.29
CA SER A 62 -10.25 13.77 -8.16
C SER A 62 -11.38 12.93 -8.73
N GLU A 63 -12.24 12.47 -7.83
CA GLU A 63 -13.44 11.67 -8.05
C GLU A 63 -14.26 12.17 -9.25
N ALA A 64 -14.13 11.50 -10.39
CA ALA A 64 -15.07 11.57 -11.49
C ALA A 64 -16.24 10.61 -11.21
N ALA A 65 -17.14 10.95 -10.28
CA ALA A 65 -18.42 10.24 -10.14
C ALA A 65 -19.46 10.98 -9.26
N GLN A 66 -20.00 12.12 -9.71
CA GLN A 66 -21.36 12.52 -9.30
C GLN A 66 -22.18 12.97 -10.52
N GLY A 67 -22.79 11.98 -11.17
CA GLY A 67 -23.98 12.21 -11.98
C GLY A 67 -25.17 12.51 -11.05
N GLY A 68 -25.73 13.71 -11.17
CA GLY A 68 -26.94 14.10 -10.47
C GLY A 68 -27.62 15.22 -11.26
N ARG A 69 -28.60 14.85 -12.08
CA ARG A 69 -29.52 15.76 -12.79
C ARG A 69 -30.10 16.77 -11.82
N THR A 70 -29.96 18.05 -12.10
CA THR A 70 -30.86 19.09 -11.58
C THR A 70 -31.73 19.62 -12.72
N ALA A 71 -32.98 19.88 -12.35
CA ALA A 71 -34.16 20.03 -13.18
C ALA A 71 -34.19 21.27 -14.07
#